data_AF-A0A935Y513-F1
#
_entry.id   AF-A0A935Y513-F1
#
_cell.length_a   1.000
_cell.length_b   1.000
_cell.length_c   1.000
_cell.angle_alpha   90.00
_cell.angle_beta   90.00
_cell.angle_gamma   90.00
#
_symmetry.space_group_name_H-M   'P 1'
#
loop_
_entity.id
_entity.type
_entity.pdbx_description
1 polymer ?
#
loop_
_entity_poly.entity_id
_entity_poly.type
_entity_poly.pdbx_seq_one_letter_code
_entity_poly.pdbx_strand_id
1 'polypeptide(L)'
;MIEYAGVRLQDPENAVIEDLEVNIAAIQGSEIAPMNMGMMNVTTKKMAYRFQPDGTHFNKEVVIRIPYDPTLIPKGFKESEVQSFYFDLMAKEWRMVQIDSIDQANNLVIARTNHFTDYINGIIQVPEAPEITAYVPTMMKDIKAADPMAGVNMMAPPQVSQKGDANLNYDFRIPKGRNGFTPPLSMQYSSDGGSGWLGLGWSIPIRTITLDTRWGAPVFSADKETEIYTLDGEQLVLKGSTANTDVPYMPNRHRENSTYNTELLGRLSGITEFNTRKLGNFSSITRFGDSPTNYSWLVIETNGTKHIFGEGGNSNDPDVLGSSKGISTWALSRSLDVYGNTIDYTYELVNDTVGNFAGGKNLYISSIAIIVVTTMLM
;
A
#
# COMPACT_ATOMS: atom_id res chain seq x y z
N MET A 1 -56.44 17.39 -15.03
CA MET A 1 -55.11 16.83 -15.38
C MET A 1 -54.20 17.99 -15.73
N ILE A 2 -53.03 18.07 -15.12
CA ILE A 2 -52.04 19.14 -15.36
C ILE A 2 -50.87 18.52 -16.12
N GLU A 3 -50.43 19.14 -17.21
CA GLU A 3 -49.34 18.64 -18.07
C GLU A 3 -48.32 19.73 -18.37
N TYR A 4 -47.03 19.43 -18.19
CA TYR A 4 -45.92 20.31 -18.52
C TYR A 4 -44.72 19.49 -19.02
N ALA A 5 -44.23 19.81 -20.22
CA ALA A 5 -43.05 19.18 -20.81
C ALA A 5 -43.05 17.63 -20.78
N GLY A 6 -44.22 17.01 -20.98
CA GLY A 6 -44.43 15.56 -20.98
C GLY A 6 -44.67 14.93 -19.59
N VAL A 7 -44.52 15.71 -18.51
CA VAL A 7 -44.91 15.30 -17.16
C VAL A 7 -46.39 15.53 -16.96
N ARG A 8 -47.09 14.56 -16.38
CA ARG A 8 -48.53 14.65 -16.12
C ARG A 8 -48.83 14.40 -14.66
N LEU A 9 -49.70 15.23 -14.10
CA LEU A 9 -50.32 15.03 -12.80
C LEU A 9 -51.82 14.75 -13.01
N GLN A 10 -52.27 13.60 -12.52
CA GLN A 10 -53.64 13.14 -12.65
C GLN A 10 -54.39 13.26 -11.30
N ASP A 11 -55.63 13.76 -11.39
CA ASP A 11 -56.62 13.88 -10.31
C ASP A 11 -56.19 14.61 -9.02
N PRO A 12 -55.51 15.79 -9.08
CA PRO A 12 -55.14 16.53 -7.86
C PRO A 12 -56.37 17.05 -7.08
N GLU A 13 -57.46 17.39 -7.76
CA GLU A 13 -58.65 18.04 -7.17
C GLU A 13 -59.33 17.19 -6.07
N ASN A 14 -59.19 15.86 -6.12
CA ASN A 14 -59.77 14.95 -5.12
C ASN A 14 -58.84 14.67 -3.92
N ALA A 15 -57.61 15.19 -3.97
CA ALA A 15 -56.54 14.92 -3.01
C ALA A 15 -56.22 16.11 -2.09
N VAL A 16 -56.64 17.32 -2.46
CA VAL A 16 -56.47 18.56 -1.68
C VAL A 16 -57.77 18.96 -0.98
N ILE A 17 -57.67 19.54 0.22
CA ILE A 17 -58.83 19.96 1.04
C ILE A 17 -59.20 21.44 0.80
N GLU A 18 -58.29 22.22 0.19
CA GLU A 18 -58.42 23.66 -0.07
C GLU A 18 -58.05 23.97 -1.54
N ASP A 19 -58.52 25.11 -2.06
CA ASP A 19 -58.19 25.58 -3.41
C ASP A 19 -56.67 25.83 -3.52
N LEU A 20 -55.99 25.00 -4.31
CA LEU A 20 -54.53 25.03 -4.47
C LEU A 20 -54.15 25.23 -5.94
N GLU A 21 -53.40 26.29 -6.23
CA GLU A 21 -52.81 26.50 -7.55
C GLU A 21 -51.58 25.60 -7.70
N VAL A 22 -51.69 24.60 -8.58
CA VAL A 22 -50.63 23.60 -8.79
C VAL A 22 -49.84 23.95 -10.04
N ASN A 23 -48.51 24.01 -9.91
CA ASN A 23 -47.59 24.28 -11.00
C ASN A 23 -46.49 23.21 -11.11
N ILE A 24 -46.00 22.95 -12.33
CA ILE A 24 -44.90 22.02 -12.60
C ILE A 24 -43.78 22.81 -13.29
N ALA A 25 -42.60 22.83 -12.69
CA ALA A 25 -41.41 23.47 -13.24
C ALA A 25 -40.33 22.45 -13.60
N ALA A 26 -39.62 22.66 -14.71
CA ALA A 26 -38.47 21.84 -15.08
C ALA A 26 -37.17 22.47 -14.53
N ILE A 27 -36.36 21.65 -13.87
CA ILE A 27 -35.07 22.00 -13.26
C ILE A 27 -33.95 21.36 -14.08
N GLN A 28 -32.88 22.12 -14.34
CA GLN A 28 -31.77 21.67 -15.19
C GLN A 28 -30.40 21.92 -14.55
N GLY A 29 -29.43 21.10 -14.93
CA GLY A 29 -28.02 21.34 -14.61
C GLY A 29 -27.74 21.44 -13.10
N SER A 30 -27.10 22.53 -12.69
CA SER A 30 -26.65 22.77 -11.31
C SER A 30 -27.77 23.02 -10.30
N GLU A 31 -29.01 23.19 -10.76
CA GLU A 31 -30.17 23.38 -9.87
C GLU A 31 -30.76 22.05 -9.38
N ILE A 32 -30.37 20.93 -9.99
CA ILE A 32 -30.77 19.59 -9.54
C ILE A 32 -29.94 19.23 -8.30
N ALA A 33 -30.62 18.80 -7.22
CA ALA A 33 -29.94 18.35 -6.02
C ALA A 33 -28.96 17.19 -6.30
N PRO A 34 -27.79 17.12 -5.61
CA PRO A 34 -26.81 16.06 -5.81
C PRO A 34 -27.44 14.66 -5.72
N MET A 35 -27.13 13.80 -6.68
CA MET A 35 -27.66 12.43 -6.74
C MET A 35 -26.97 11.53 -5.72
N ASN A 36 -27.67 10.52 -5.23
CA ASN A 36 -27.10 9.51 -4.33
C ASN A 36 -25.99 8.72 -5.05
N MET A 37 -25.05 8.15 -4.29
CA MET A 37 -23.95 7.36 -4.86
C MET A 37 -24.49 6.17 -5.68
N GLY A 38 -24.01 6.03 -6.92
CA GLY A 38 -24.47 4.99 -7.85
C GLY A 38 -25.78 5.29 -8.57
N MET A 39 -26.45 6.41 -8.27
CA MET A 39 -27.67 6.82 -8.96
C MET A 39 -27.37 7.59 -10.24
N MET A 40 -27.99 7.19 -11.35
CA MET A 40 -27.93 7.91 -12.63
C MET A 40 -29.31 8.41 -13.04
N ASN A 41 -29.42 9.71 -13.34
CA ASN A 41 -30.66 10.32 -13.85
C ASN A 41 -30.88 9.97 -15.33
N VAL A 42 -32.00 9.30 -15.59
CA VAL A 42 -32.47 8.90 -16.93
C VAL A 42 -33.75 9.64 -17.35
N THR A 43 -34.16 10.66 -16.59
CA THR A 43 -35.26 11.56 -16.96
C THR A 43 -34.95 12.22 -18.31
N THR A 44 -35.98 12.45 -19.13
CA THR A 44 -35.83 13.09 -20.44
C THR A 44 -35.04 14.39 -20.34
N LYS A 45 -34.03 14.56 -21.21
CA LYS A 45 -33.08 15.70 -21.20
C LYS A 45 -32.27 15.87 -19.89
N LYS A 46 -32.18 14.83 -19.05
CA LYS A 46 -31.51 14.87 -17.73
C LYS A 46 -32.05 15.95 -16.79
N MET A 47 -33.34 16.27 -16.90
CA MET A 47 -33.99 17.26 -16.04
C MET A 47 -34.49 16.64 -14.73
N ALA A 48 -34.90 17.50 -13.80
CA ALA A 48 -35.79 17.16 -12.69
C ALA A 48 -37.07 17.98 -12.80
N TYR A 49 -38.14 17.54 -12.16
CA TYR A 49 -39.43 18.25 -12.20
C TYR A 49 -39.89 18.59 -10.79
N ARG A 50 -40.10 19.87 -10.54
CA ARG A 50 -40.62 20.40 -9.27
C ARG A 50 -42.13 20.57 -9.37
N PHE A 51 -42.84 19.93 -8.45
CA PHE A 51 -44.27 20.14 -8.27
C PHE A 51 -44.47 21.17 -7.16
N GLN A 52 -45.25 22.21 -7.43
CA GLN A 52 -45.48 23.32 -6.52
C GLN A 52 -46.95 23.41 -6.10
N PRO A 53 -47.24 23.92 -4.88
CA PRO A 53 -46.28 24.42 -3.90
C PRO A 53 -45.54 23.31 -3.13
N ASP A 54 -44.24 23.53 -2.93
CA ASP A 54 -43.33 22.58 -2.27
C ASP A 54 -43.80 22.24 -0.84
N GLY A 55 -43.73 20.97 -0.44
CA GLY A 55 -44.11 20.53 0.91
C GLY A 55 -45.62 20.34 1.13
N THR A 56 -46.43 20.48 0.08
CA THR A 56 -47.84 20.09 0.13
C THR A 56 -47.95 18.58 0.37
N HIS A 57 -48.78 18.17 1.33
CA HIS A 57 -49.11 16.77 1.58
C HIS A 57 -50.61 16.51 1.34
N PHE A 58 -50.92 15.40 0.68
CA PHE A 58 -52.26 14.96 0.33
C PHE A 58 -52.70 13.78 1.19
N ASN A 59 -53.99 13.76 1.53
CA ASN A 59 -54.60 12.61 2.23
C ASN A 59 -54.90 11.44 1.28
N LYS A 60 -54.89 11.68 -0.03
CA LYS A 60 -55.03 10.67 -1.08
C LYS A 60 -53.84 10.76 -2.02
N GLU A 61 -53.33 9.60 -2.44
CA GLU A 61 -52.25 9.54 -3.42
C GLU A 61 -52.73 10.06 -4.79
N VAL A 62 -51.89 10.87 -5.41
CA VAL A 62 -52.04 11.34 -6.78
C VAL A 62 -51.08 10.58 -7.69
N VAL A 63 -51.46 10.43 -8.95
CA VAL A 63 -50.64 9.74 -9.94
C VAL A 63 -49.83 10.77 -10.74
N ILE A 64 -48.52 10.60 -10.73
CA ILE A 64 -47.58 11.36 -11.55
C ILE A 64 -47.04 10.48 -12.67
N ARG A 65 -46.86 11.07 -13.85
CA ARG A 65 -46.24 10.42 -15.00
C ARG A 65 -45.02 11.24 -15.40
N ILE A 66 -43.84 10.64 -15.35
CA ILE A 66 -42.57 11.34 -15.63
C ILE A 66 -41.88 10.67 -16.83
N PRO A 67 -41.49 11.44 -17.87
CA PRO A 67 -40.84 10.87 -19.05
C PRO A 67 -39.38 10.49 -18.76
N TYR A 68 -38.97 9.31 -19.22
CA TYR A 68 -37.57 8.86 -19.23
C TYR A 68 -37.04 8.79 -20.67
N ASP A 69 -35.72 8.83 -20.82
CA ASP A 69 -35.04 8.68 -22.10
C ASP A 69 -34.32 7.33 -22.15
N PRO A 70 -34.76 6.39 -23.00
CA PRO A 70 -34.12 5.07 -23.14
C PRO A 70 -32.64 5.15 -23.53
N THR A 71 -32.19 6.22 -24.20
CA THR A 71 -30.78 6.38 -24.60
C THR A 71 -29.87 6.72 -23.42
N LEU A 72 -30.44 7.17 -22.30
CA LEU A 72 -29.70 7.47 -21.06
C LEU A 72 -29.57 6.26 -20.15
N ILE A 73 -30.26 5.15 -20.46
CA ILE A 73 -30.17 3.91 -19.70
C ILE A 73 -28.78 3.27 -19.93
N PRO A 74 -28.00 3.01 -18.87
CA PRO A 74 -26.68 2.42 -19.00
C PRO A 74 -26.73 1.01 -19.60
N LYS A 75 -25.68 0.62 -20.33
CA LYS A 75 -25.54 -0.74 -20.86
C LYS A 75 -25.54 -1.75 -19.70
N GLY A 76 -26.42 -2.75 -19.78
CA GLY A 76 -26.60 -3.76 -18.73
C GLY A 76 -27.94 -3.65 -18.00
N PHE A 77 -28.61 -2.50 -18.07
CA PHE A 77 -29.91 -2.27 -17.45
C PHE A 77 -31.05 -2.32 -18.48
N LYS A 78 -32.23 -2.76 -18.03
CA LYS A 78 -33.46 -2.79 -18.83
C LYS A 78 -34.35 -1.60 -18.48
N GLU A 79 -35.23 -1.21 -19.41
CA GLU A 79 -36.24 -0.16 -19.16
C GLU A 79 -37.16 -0.49 -17.98
N SER A 80 -37.38 -1.77 -17.69
CA SER A 80 -38.15 -2.22 -16.51
C SER A 80 -37.46 -1.93 -15.17
N GLU A 81 -36.19 -1.57 -15.18
CA GLU A 81 -35.38 -1.28 -13.98
C GLU A 81 -35.29 0.21 -13.66
N VAL A 82 -35.89 1.07 -14.49
CA VAL A 82 -35.99 2.50 -14.21
C VAL A 82 -36.86 2.70 -12.97
N GLN A 83 -36.34 3.45 -12.01
CA GLN A 83 -37.07 3.83 -10.80
C GLN A 83 -37.37 5.33 -10.79
N SER A 84 -38.38 5.77 -10.05
CA SER A 84 -38.64 7.18 -9.78
C SER A 84 -38.21 7.53 -8.36
N PHE A 85 -37.73 8.75 -8.17
CA PHE A 85 -37.24 9.27 -6.89
C PHE A 85 -37.81 10.65 -6.65
N TYR A 86 -38.05 10.96 -5.38
CA TYR A 86 -38.39 12.29 -4.89
C TYR A 86 -37.27 12.82 -4.00
N PHE A 87 -37.08 14.13 -3.94
CA PHE A 87 -36.07 14.73 -3.07
C PHE A 87 -36.64 15.04 -1.69
N ASP A 88 -36.12 14.37 -0.66
CA ASP A 88 -36.51 14.60 0.74
C ASP A 88 -35.78 15.85 1.26
N LEU A 89 -36.52 16.95 1.47
CA LEU A 89 -35.97 18.23 1.92
C LEU A 89 -35.40 18.19 3.35
N MET A 90 -35.86 17.28 4.21
CA MET A 90 -35.36 17.15 5.58
C MET A 90 -34.06 16.34 5.62
N ALA A 91 -34.03 15.20 4.92
CA ALA A 91 -32.86 14.33 4.85
C ALA A 91 -31.81 14.80 3.82
N LYS A 92 -32.19 15.69 2.90
CA LYS A 92 -31.37 16.20 1.78
C LYS A 92 -30.84 15.08 0.87
N GLU A 93 -31.67 14.07 0.63
CA GLU A 93 -31.34 12.89 -0.18
C GLU A 93 -32.49 12.52 -1.12
N TRP A 94 -32.17 11.81 -2.21
CA TRP A 94 -33.18 11.25 -3.09
C TRP A 94 -33.74 9.95 -2.51
N ARG A 95 -35.06 9.83 -2.43
CA ARG A 95 -35.77 8.64 -1.93
C ARG A 95 -36.66 8.06 -3.01
N MET A 96 -36.76 6.73 -3.04
CA MET A 96 -37.57 6.03 -4.03
C MET A 96 -39.06 6.32 -3.80
N VAL A 97 -39.79 6.65 -4.87
CA VAL A 97 -41.25 6.74 -4.85
C VAL A 97 -41.86 5.41 -5.33
N GLN A 98 -43.06 5.10 -4.85
CA GLN A 98 -43.76 3.89 -5.28
C GLN A 98 -44.20 4.01 -6.74
N ILE A 99 -43.69 3.12 -7.59
CA ILE A 99 -44.04 3.03 -9.01
C ILE A 99 -45.24 2.09 -9.16
N ASP A 100 -46.20 2.50 -9.97
CA ASP A 100 -47.33 1.67 -10.36
C ASP A 100 -46.98 0.83 -11.59
N SER A 101 -46.47 1.47 -12.65
CA SER A 101 -46.04 0.81 -13.88
C SER A 101 -45.13 1.69 -14.73
N ILE A 102 -44.45 1.09 -15.70
CA ILE A 102 -43.63 1.78 -16.70
C ILE A 102 -44.27 1.56 -18.07
N ASP A 103 -44.72 2.64 -18.69
CA ASP A 103 -45.27 2.64 -20.04
C ASP A 103 -44.11 2.77 -21.05
N GLN A 104 -43.60 1.61 -21.49
CA GLN A 104 -42.50 1.51 -22.44
C GLN A 104 -42.87 1.99 -23.85
N ALA A 105 -44.16 2.01 -24.21
CA ALA A 105 -44.58 2.49 -25.53
C ALA A 105 -44.46 4.02 -25.63
N ASN A 106 -44.65 4.72 -24.51
CA ASN A 106 -44.62 6.18 -24.43
C ASN A 106 -43.41 6.72 -23.63
N ASN A 107 -42.52 5.85 -23.16
CA ASN A 107 -41.37 6.18 -22.29
C ASN A 107 -41.77 6.97 -21.02
N LEU A 108 -42.83 6.56 -20.33
CA LEU A 108 -43.34 7.21 -19.12
C LEU A 108 -43.24 6.28 -17.91
N VAL A 109 -42.70 6.77 -16.80
CA VAL A 109 -42.82 6.10 -15.49
C VAL A 109 -44.05 6.64 -14.77
N ILE A 110 -44.93 5.76 -14.32
CA ILE A 110 -46.17 6.09 -13.61
C ILE A 110 -45.94 5.79 -12.13
N ALA A 111 -45.91 6.83 -11.30
CA ALA A 111 -45.68 6.71 -9.86
C ALA A 111 -46.84 7.31 -9.05
N ARG A 112 -47.03 6.79 -7.83
CA ARG A 112 -48.01 7.29 -6.87
C ARG A 112 -47.30 8.07 -5.77
N THR A 113 -47.80 9.26 -5.47
CA THR A 113 -47.22 10.10 -4.43
C THR A 113 -48.30 10.85 -3.66
N ASN A 114 -48.01 11.19 -2.42
CA ASN A 114 -48.90 11.94 -1.53
C ASN A 114 -48.34 13.31 -1.16
N HIS A 115 -47.36 13.81 -1.90
CA HIS A 115 -46.75 15.10 -1.62
C HIS A 115 -46.14 15.74 -2.86
N PHE A 116 -45.76 17.01 -2.75
CA PHE A 116 -45.08 17.76 -3.80
C PHE A 116 -43.65 18.12 -3.39
N THR A 117 -42.69 17.69 -4.22
CA THR A 117 -41.25 17.95 -4.14
C THR A 117 -40.65 17.88 -5.56
N ASP A 118 -39.33 17.73 -5.65
CA ASP A 118 -38.62 17.47 -6.90
C ASP A 118 -38.61 15.97 -7.20
N TYR A 119 -38.91 15.60 -8.44
CA TYR A 119 -38.88 14.21 -8.91
C TYR A 119 -37.93 14.00 -10.09
N ILE A 120 -37.30 12.83 -10.11
CA ILE A 120 -36.48 12.32 -11.20
C ILE A 120 -36.71 10.82 -11.43
N ASN A 121 -36.52 10.37 -12.66
CA ASN A 121 -36.34 8.98 -13.00
C ASN A 121 -34.84 8.65 -12.99
N GLY A 122 -34.46 7.52 -12.37
CA GLY A 122 -33.09 7.09 -12.25
C GLY A 122 -32.91 5.58 -12.16
N ILE A 123 -31.68 5.14 -12.35
CA ILE A 123 -31.25 3.76 -12.12
C ILE A 123 -30.20 3.78 -11.01
N ILE A 124 -30.34 2.86 -10.04
CA ILE A 124 -29.32 2.64 -9.01
C ILE A 124 -28.39 1.55 -9.50
N GLN A 125 -27.18 1.95 -9.88
CA GLN A 125 -26.08 1.02 -10.04
C GLN A 125 -25.51 0.73 -8.66
N VAL A 126 -25.85 -0.42 -8.10
CA VAL A 126 -25.04 -0.98 -7.02
C VAL A 126 -23.64 -1.17 -7.59
N PRO A 127 -22.56 -0.72 -6.92
CA PRO A 127 -21.23 -1.14 -7.31
C PRO A 127 -21.26 -2.65 -7.33
N GLU A 128 -21.10 -3.26 -8.50
CA GLU A 128 -20.85 -4.69 -8.58
C GLU A 128 -19.71 -4.96 -7.62
N ALA A 129 -19.97 -5.82 -6.61
CA ALA A 129 -18.93 -6.36 -5.78
C ALA A 129 -17.80 -6.79 -6.72
N PRO A 130 -16.52 -6.48 -6.40
CA PRO A 130 -15.43 -6.56 -7.36
C PRO A 130 -15.55 -7.87 -8.10
N GLU A 131 -15.90 -7.78 -9.39
CA GLU A 131 -15.89 -8.94 -10.25
C GLU A 131 -14.52 -9.55 -10.04
N ILE A 132 -14.51 -10.83 -9.66
CA ILE A 132 -13.31 -11.65 -9.60
C ILE A 132 -12.57 -11.30 -10.87
N THR A 133 -11.45 -10.59 -10.75
CA THR A 133 -10.69 -10.05 -11.87
C THR A 133 -10.50 -11.19 -12.85
N ALA A 134 -11.35 -11.23 -13.88
CA ALA A 134 -11.27 -12.21 -14.92
C ALA A 134 -9.87 -12.02 -15.48
N TYR A 135 -9.08 -13.08 -15.38
CA TYR A 135 -7.70 -13.11 -15.80
C TYR A 135 -7.68 -12.62 -17.25
N VAL A 136 -7.40 -11.34 -17.49
CA VAL A 136 -7.30 -10.81 -18.84
C VAL A 136 -6.06 -11.51 -19.38
N PRO A 137 -6.20 -12.43 -20.36
CA PRO A 137 -5.03 -12.99 -21.03
C PRO A 137 -4.25 -11.77 -21.52
N THR A 138 -2.93 -11.71 -21.33
CA THR A 138 -2.07 -10.56 -21.64
C THR A 138 -2.42 -9.95 -23.00
N MET A 139 -3.36 -9.01 -23.01
CA MET A 139 -3.73 -8.24 -24.19
C MET A 139 -2.75 -7.09 -24.24
N MET A 140 -2.06 -6.95 -25.36
CA MET A 140 -1.19 -5.81 -25.61
C MET A 140 -2.09 -4.58 -25.77
N LYS A 141 -2.38 -3.93 -24.63
CA LYS A 141 -3.21 -2.73 -24.58
C LYS A 141 -2.33 -1.53 -24.90
N ASP A 142 -2.76 -0.75 -25.90
CA ASP A 142 -2.29 0.60 -26.24
C ASP A 142 -0.77 0.82 -26.13
N ILE A 143 -0.06 0.68 -27.26
CA ILE A 143 1.30 1.21 -27.37
C ILE A 143 1.21 2.72 -27.12
N LYS A 144 1.63 3.14 -25.92
CA LYS A 144 1.68 4.55 -25.55
C LYS A 144 2.54 5.30 -26.58
N ALA A 145 2.08 6.47 -27.01
CA ALA A 145 2.85 7.36 -27.86
C ALA A 145 4.21 7.67 -27.21
N ALA A 146 5.25 7.80 -28.03
CA ALA A 146 6.60 8.07 -27.56
C ALA A 146 6.63 9.37 -26.77
N ASP A 147 6.96 9.27 -25.48
CA ASP A 147 7.20 10.42 -24.61
C ASP A 147 8.71 10.70 -24.62
N PRO A 148 9.17 11.89 -25.05
CA PRO A 148 10.59 12.24 -25.10
C PRO A 148 11.25 12.30 -23.71
N MET A 149 10.46 12.35 -22.63
CA MET A 149 10.94 12.23 -21.25
C MET A 149 10.84 10.81 -20.70
N ALA A 150 10.27 9.85 -21.45
CA ALA A 150 10.17 8.46 -21.01
C ALA A 150 11.58 7.86 -20.81
N GLY A 151 11.94 7.66 -19.55
CA GLY A 151 13.22 7.10 -19.16
C GLY A 151 14.29 8.09 -18.74
N VAL A 152 13.98 9.38 -18.71
CA VAL A 152 14.77 10.34 -17.95
C VAL A 152 14.32 10.29 -16.48
N ASN A 153 15.18 9.74 -15.60
CA ASN A 153 14.95 9.85 -14.17
C ASN A 153 15.32 11.26 -13.72
N MET A 154 14.31 12.09 -13.46
CA MET A 154 14.53 13.41 -12.88
C MET A 154 14.82 13.27 -11.39
N MET A 155 15.91 13.90 -10.92
CA MET A 155 16.15 14.04 -9.49
C MET A 155 15.17 15.05 -8.90
N ALA A 156 14.46 14.65 -7.86
CA ALA A 156 13.62 15.57 -7.08
C ALA A 156 14.50 16.61 -6.36
N PRO A 157 13.96 17.82 -6.06
CA PRO A 157 14.66 18.78 -5.22
C PRO A 157 14.96 18.18 -3.84
N PRO A 158 16.05 18.61 -3.18
CA PRO A 158 16.45 18.07 -1.88
C PRO A 158 15.37 18.30 -0.83
N GLN A 159 15.14 17.29 0.00
CA GLN A 159 14.18 17.33 1.10
C GLN A 159 14.91 17.43 2.44
N VAL A 160 14.35 18.18 3.38
CA VAL A 160 14.95 18.37 4.70
C VAL A 160 14.52 17.23 5.64
N SER A 161 15.49 16.65 6.36
CA SER A 161 15.27 15.61 7.37
C SER A 161 14.74 16.20 8.68
N GLN A 162 14.17 15.37 9.57
CA GLN A 162 13.81 15.80 10.93
C GLN A 162 15.03 16.24 11.78
N LYS A 163 16.25 15.90 11.35
CA LYS A 163 17.51 16.30 11.97
C LYS A 163 18.12 17.56 11.32
N GLY A 164 17.52 18.08 10.25
CA GLY A 164 17.96 19.29 9.55
C GLY A 164 18.82 19.04 8.31
N ASP A 165 19.10 17.79 7.96
CA ASP A 165 19.98 17.43 6.84
C ASP A 165 19.25 17.49 5.50
N ALA A 166 19.96 17.85 4.43
CA ALA A 166 19.45 17.81 3.07
C ALA A 166 19.61 16.39 2.48
N ASN A 167 18.51 15.81 2.00
CA ASN A 167 18.48 14.48 1.39
C ASN A 167 18.10 14.52 -0.09
N LEU A 168 18.76 13.70 -0.90
CA LEU A 168 18.35 13.39 -2.27
C LEU A 168 18.26 11.88 -2.46
N ASN A 169 17.36 11.45 -3.33
CA ASN A 169 17.23 10.06 -3.74
C ASN A 169 17.20 9.98 -5.26
N TYR A 170 18.03 9.11 -5.82
CA TYR A 170 18.07 8.77 -7.23
C TYR A 170 17.78 7.27 -7.38
N ASP A 171 16.58 6.94 -7.84
CA ASP A 171 16.20 5.56 -8.06
C ASP A 171 16.82 5.01 -9.34
N PHE A 172 17.36 3.80 -9.28
CA PHE A 172 17.86 3.14 -10.48
C PHE A 172 16.71 2.57 -11.29
N ARG A 173 16.78 2.71 -12.62
CA ARG A 173 15.84 2.04 -13.51
C ARG A 173 16.21 0.57 -13.65
N ILE A 174 15.64 -0.26 -12.80
CA ILE A 174 15.85 -1.72 -12.81
C ILE A 174 14.64 -2.38 -13.48
N PRO A 175 14.85 -3.43 -14.30
CA PRO A 175 13.75 -4.24 -14.80
C PRO A 175 12.90 -4.80 -13.65
N LYS A 176 11.57 -4.75 -13.81
CA LYS A 176 10.68 -5.38 -12.83
C LYS A 176 10.88 -6.90 -12.87
N GLY A 177 11.22 -7.49 -11.74
CA GLY A 177 11.20 -8.93 -11.54
C GLY A 177 9.77 -9.47 -11.57
N ARG A 178 9.65 -10.79 -11.65
CA ARG A 178 8.34 -11.46 -11.68
C ARG A 178 7.57 -11.16 -10.40
N ASN A 179 6.26 -10.94 -10.52
CA ASN A 179 5.38 -10.54 -9.41
C ASN A 179 5.82 -9.25 -8.69
N GLY A 180 6.65 -8.41 -9.31
CA GLY A 180 7.17 -7.18 -8.69
C GLY A 180 8.32 -7.39 -7.71
N PHE A 181 8.84 -8.62 -7.56
CA PHE A 181 9.99 -8.91 -6.70
C PHE A 181 11.25 -8.34 -7.32
N THR A 182 11.64 -7.15 -6.84
CA THR A 182 12.78 -6.36 -7.34
C THR A 182 13.65 -5.89 -6.18
N PRO A 183 14.97 -5.79 -6.38
CA PRO A 183 15.85 -5.21 -5.38
C PRO A 183 15.52 -3.71 -5.23
N PRO A 184 15.31 -3.21 -4.00
CA PRO A 184 15.13 -1.78 -3.75
C PRO A 184 16.49 -1.08 -3.80
N LEU A 185 17.02 -0.85 -5.01
CA LEU A 185 18.30 -0.17 -5.21
C LEU A 185 18.05 1.30 -5.55
N SER A 186 18.61 2.19 -4.74
CA SER A 186 18.68 3.62 -5.04
C SER A 186 20.01 4.20 -4.57
N MET A 187 20.39 5.32 -5.17
CA MET A 187 21.52 6.12 -4.72
C MET A 187 21.00 7.27 -3.88
N GLN A 188 21.48 7.36 -2.65
CA GLN A 188 20.99 8.30 -1.64
C GLN A 188 22.09 9.29 -1.28
N TYR A 189 21.72 10.55 -1.11
CA TYR A 189 22.58 11.60 -0.59
C TYR A 189 22.04 12.10 0.74
N SER A 190 22.92 12.34 1.70
CA SER A 190 22.66 13.12 2.91
C SER A 190 23.81 14.10 3.14
N SER A 191 23.51 15.35 3.49
CA SER A 191 24.53 16.35 3.84
C SER A 191 25.31 16.02 5.11
N ASP A 192 24.76 15.18 6.00
CA ASP A 192 25.43 14.64 7.19
C ASP A 192 26.09 13.28 6.91
N GLY A 193 25.99 12.79 5.66
CA GLY A 193 26.61 11.54 5.25
C GLY A 193 28.13 11.65 5.19
N GLY A 194 28.81 10.60 5.67
CA GLY A 194 30.26 10.49 5.62
C GLY A 194 30.82 10.29 4.21
N SER A 195 32.15 10.12 4.14
CA SER A 195 32.82 9.76 2.90
C SER A 195 32.63 8.27 2.60
N GLY A 196 32.23 7.95 1.37
CA GLY A 196 32.17 6.58 0.87
C GLY A 196 32.76 6.45 -0.54
N TRP A 197 32.67 5.25 -1.09
CA TRP A 197 33.11 4.94 -2.46
C TRP A 197 32.41 5.73 -3.58
N LEU A 198 31.23 6.31 -3.31
CA LEU A 198 30.49 7.16 -4.23
C LEU A 198 30.76 8.67 -4.02
N GLY A 199 31.64 9.01 -3.06
CA GLY A 199 31.93 10.38 -2.66
C GLY A 199 31.36 10.74 -1.30
N LEU A 200 31.49 12.02 -0.94
CA LEU A 200 30.99 12.56 0.32
C LEU A 200 29.46 12.67 0.30
N GLY A 201 28.80 12.12 1.31
CA GLY A 201 27.35 12.19 1.47
C GLY A 201 26.56 11.20 0.62
N TRP A 202 27.19 10.56 -0.38
CA TRP A 202 26.54 9.62 -1.29
C TRP A 202 26.73 8.17 -0.85
N SER A 203 25.65 7.39 -0.91
CA SER A 203 25.66 5.96 -0.60
C SER A 203 24.66 5.18 -1.45
N ILE A 204 24.89 3.88 -1.60
CA ILE A 204 23.90 2.92 -2.07
C ILE A 204 23.64 1.99 -0.88
N PRO A 205 22.53 2.16 -0.15
CA PRO A 205 22.25 1.33 1.01
C PRO A 205 21.85 -0.06 0.55
N ILE A 206 22.65 -1.04 0.93
CA ILE A 206 22.31 -2.45 0.86
C ILE A 206 22.00 -2.90 2.28
N ARG A 207 21.04 -3.81 2.43
CA ARG A 207 20.72 -4.33 3.75
C ARG A 207 21.92 -5.06 4.32
N THR A 208 22.22 -4.82 5.59
CA THR A 208 23.37 -5.43 6.26
C THR A 208 23.10 -5.68 7.73
N ILE A 209 23.73 -6.71 8.27
CA ILE A 209 23.90 -6.87 9.71
C ILE A 209 25.33 -6.48 10.05
N THR A 210 25.51 -5.60 11.02
CA THR A 210 26.84 -5.09 11.42
C THR A 210 26.98 -5.06 12.93
N LEU A 211 28.22 -4.98 13.41
CA LEU A 211 28.51 -4.76 14.83
C LEU A 211 28.33 -3.30 15.24
N ASP A 212 27.73 -3.08 16.40
CA ASP A 212 27.61 -1.77 17.04
C ASP A 212 28.91 -1.41 17.77
N THR A 213 29.68 -0.50 17.20
CA THR A 213 30.97 -0.06 17.74
C THR A 213 30.87 1.17 18.64
N ARG A 214 29.65 1.68 18.92
CA ARG A 214 29.45 2.87 19.77
C ARG A 214 29.97 2.71 21.20
N TRP A 215 30.12 1.47 21.66
CA TRP A 215 30.56 1.11 23.02
C TRP A 215 31.99 0.55 23.07
N GLY A 216 32.73 0.65 21.97
CA GLY A 216 34.09 0.13 21.84
C GLY A 216 34.20 -0.95 20.75
N ALA A 217 35.43 -1.39 20.51
CA ALA A 217 35.71 -2.43 19.55
C ALA A 217 35.28 -3.82 20.10
N PRO A 218 34.67 -4.68 19.28
CA PRO A 218 34.31 -6.04 19.69
C PRO A 218 35.56 -6.86 19.99
N VAL A 219 35.52 -7.62 21.09
CA VAL A 219 36.64 -8.45 21.54
C VAL A 219 36.67 -9.81 20.81
N PHE A 220 35.53 -10.29 20.34
CA PHE A 220 35.35 -11.62 19.75
C PHE A 220 35.79 -12.74 20.69
N SER A 221 35.27 -12.75 21.91
CA SER A 221 35.59 -13.78 22.90
C SER A 221 35.08 -15.15 22.46
N ALA A 222 35.90 -16.20 22.55
CA ALA A 222 35.47 -17.55 22.19
C ALA A 222 34.33 -18.06 23.10
N ASP A 223 34.40 -17.75 24.40
CA ASP A 223 33.51 -18.35 25.40
C ASP A 223 32.33 -17.46 25.80
N LYS A 224 32.42 -16.16 25.52
CA LYS A 224 31.49 -15.14 26.00
C LYS A 224 30.88 -14.36 24.85
N GLU A 225 29.58 -14.08 24.94
CA GLU A 225 28.89 -13.22 23.98
C GLU A 225 29.29 -11.76 24.25
N THR A 226 30.17 -11.20 23.41
CA THR A 226 30.71 -9.84 23.57
C THR A 226 30.21 -8.84 22.52
N GLU A 227 29.55 -9.34 21.48
CA GLU A 227 29.15 -8.55 20.31
C GLU A 227 27.75 -7.96 20.47
N ILE A 228 27.58 -6.72 19.99
CA ILE A 228 26.27 -6.09 19.83
C ILE A 228 26.03 -5.96 18.34
N TYR A 229 24.85 -6.38 17.89
CA TYR A 229 24.49 -6.42 16.48
C TYR A 229 23.48 -5.33 16.13
N THR A 230 23.52 -4.86 14.89
CA THR A 230 22.50 -4.01 14.29
C THR A 230 22.05 -4.59 12.96
N LEU A 231 20.76 -4.48 12.64
CA LEU A 231 20.19 -4.78 11.34
C LEU A 231 19.75 -3.46 10.72
N ASP A 232 20.34 -3.06 9.59
CA ASP A 232 20.02 -1.81 8.90
C ASP A 232 20.10 -0.58 9.83
N GLY A 233 21.01 -0.62 10.83
CA GLY A 233 21.20 0.42 11.85
C GLY A 233 20.33 0.28 13.12
N GLU A 234 19.32 -0.59 13.10
CA GLU A 234 18.49 -0.87 14.28
C GLU A 234 19.16 -1.91 15.19
N GLN A 235 19.30 -1.59 16.48
CA GLN A 235 19.99 -2.46 17.43
C GLN A 235 19.19 -3.75 17.68
N LEU A 236 19.89 -4.88 17.65
CA LEU A 236 19.36 -6.20 17.95
C LEU A 236 19.62 -6.57 19.41
N VAL A 237 18.70 -7.37 19.96
CA VAL A 237 18.71 -7.85 21.32
C VAL A 237 18.53 -9.35 21.28
N LEU A 238 19.43 -10.10 21.90
CA LEU A 238 19.32 -11.55 21.98
C LEU A 238 18.06 -11.88 22.77
N LYS A 239 17.18 -12.68 22.17
CA LYS A 239 16.04 -13.29 22.85
C LYS A 239 16.63 -14.44 23.67
N GLY A 240 16.89 -14.17 24.95
CA GLY A 240 17.76 -14.99 25.80
C GLY A 240 17.50 -16.49 25.65
N SER A 241 18.57 -17.29 25.64
CA SER A 241 18.43 -18.74 25.53
C SER A 241 18.69 -19.45 26.85
N THR A 242 17.92 -20.52 27.01
CA THR A 242 18.03 -21.65 27.95
C THR A 242 17.43 -21.47 29.36
N ALA A 243 16.35 -22.24 29.54
CA ALA A 243 15.84 -22.85 30.77
C ALA A 243 14.99 -22.07 31.78
N ASN A 244 14.87 -20.73 31.79
CA ASN A 244 13.75 -20.14 32.57
C ASN A 244 13.37 -18.67 32.39
N THR A 245 13.94 -17.89 31.47
CA THR A 245 13.47 -16.51 31.31
C THR A 245 13.73 -15.99 29.90
N ASP A 246 12.67 -15.51 29.23
CA ASP A 246 12.68 -14.64 28.05
C ASP A 246 13.33 -13.27 28.37
N VAL A 247 14.48 -13.28 29.04
CA VAL A 247 15.18 -12.07 29.44
C VAL A 247 16.03 -11.63 28.25
N PRO A 248 15.78 -10.42 27.70
CA PRO A 248 16.60 -9.87 26.64
C PRO A 248 18.03 -9.66 27.12
N TYR A 249 19.00 -10.09 26.32
CA TYR A 249 20.42 -9.94 26.62
C TYR A 249 21.13 -8.99 25.63
N MET A 250 21.96 -8.12 26.18
CA MET A 250 22.98 -7.36 25.45
C MET A 250 24.25 -7.26 26.32
N PRO A 251 25.46 -7.37 25.74
CA PRO A 251 26.72 -7.31 26.49
C PRO A 251 26.92 -6.02 27.29
N ASN A 252 26.50 -4.88 26.75
CA ASN A 252 26.67 -3.58 27.40
C ASN A 252 25.62 -3.27 28.48
N ARG A 253 24.47 -3.97 28.48
CA ARG A 253 23.41 -3.80 29.47
C ARG A 253 22.34 -4.88 29.31
N HIS A 254 22.06 -5.62 30.37
CA HIS A 254 20.88 -6.49 30.43
C HIS A 254 20.32 -6.53 31.85
N ARG A 255 19.08 -7.02 31.97
CA ARG A 255 18.34 -7.07 33.23
C ARG A 255 18.29 -8.50 33.73
N GLU A 256 18.91 -8.78 34.86
CA GLU A 256 18.88 -10.08 35.49
C GLU A 256 18.31 -9.93 36.91
N ASN A 257 17.34 -10.77 37.29
CA ASN A 257 16.76 -10.78 38.65
C ASN A 257 16.38 -9.39 39.19
N SER A 258 15.77 -8.55 38.34
CA SER A 258 15.37 -7.16 38.63
C SER A 258 16.48 -6.12 38.78
N THR A 259 17.73 -6.47 38.52
CA THR A 259 18.87 -5.56 38.52
C THR A 259 19.44 -5.42 37.11
N TYR A 260 20.03 -4.26 36.78
CA TYR A 260 20.77 -4.09 35.52
C TYR A 260 22.26 -4.35 35.77
N ASN A 261 22.87 -5.20 34.95
CA ASN A 261 24.29 -5.50 35.04
C ASN A 261 24.92 -5.62 33.62
N THR A 262 26.21 -5.96 33.58
CA THR A 262 27.04 -6.11 32.36
C THR A 262 27.77 -7.46 32.34
N GLU A 263 27.26 -8.45 33.07
CA GLU A 263 27.86 -9.78 33.11
C GLU A 263 27.78 -10.49 31.74
N LEU A 264 28.89 -11.05 31.27
CA LEU A 264 28.89 -11.65 29.95
C LEU A 264 28.25 -13.04 29.96
N LEU A 265 27.23 -13.22 29.12
CA LEU A 265 26.59 -14.50 28.89
C LEU A 265 27.57 -15.47 28.23
N GLY A 266 27.48 -16.76 28.59
CA GLY A 266 28.20 -17.80 27.85
C GLY A 266 27.73 -17.85 26.40
N ARG A 267 28.65 -18.02 25.46
CA ARG A 267 28.30 -18.07 24.03
C ARG A 267 27.36 -19.24 23.77
N LEU A 268 26.29 -18.97 23.04
CA LEU A 268 25.29 -19.96 22.68
C LEU A 268 25.70 -20.62 21.36
N SER A 269 25.55 -21.95 21.30
CA SER A 269 25.86 -22.73 20.10
C SER A 269 24.63 -22.96 19.24
N GLY A 270 24.83 -22.99 17.92
CA GLY A 270 23.81 -23.39 16.97
C GLY A 270 22.90 -22.25 16.54
N ILE A 271 21.66 -22.24 17.03
CA ILE A 271 20.60 -21.33 16.58
C ILE A 271 20.27 -20.36 17.71
N THR A 272 20.35 -19.07 17.41
CA THR A 272 20.03 -18.00 18.37
C THR A 272 19.05 -17.01 17.77
N GLU A 273 18.05 -16.62 18.54
CA GLU A 273 17.00 -15.69 18.09
C GLU A 273 17.25 -14.28 18.62
N PHE A 274 16.92 -13.29 17.81
CA PHE A 274 17.07 -11.87 18.13
C PHE A 274 15.77 -11.12 17.86
N ASN A 275 15.58 -10.03 18.59
CA ASN A 275 14.54 -9.04 18.35
C ASN A 275 15.18 -7.68 18.11
N THR A 276 14.49 -6.79 17.39
CA THR A 276 14.88 -5.37 17.39
C THR A 276 14.60 -4.76 18.75
N ARG A 277 15.50 -3.89 19.23
CA ARG A 277 15.35 -3.19 20.51
C ARG A 277 14.08 -2.34 20.56
N LYS A 278 13.75 -1.71 19.43
CA LYS A 278 12.48 -1.02 19.20
C LYS A 278 11.64 -1.88 18.25
N LEU A 279 10.55 -2.41 18.76
CA LEU A 279 9.61 -3.18 17.95
C LEU A 279 9.01 -2.29 16.86
N GLY A 280 9.07 -2.76 15.62
CA GLY A 280 8.52 -2.09 14.45
C GLY A 280 8.04 -3.08 13.40
N ASN A 281 8.97 -3.84 12.82
CA ASN A 281 8.69 -4.66 11.63
C ASN A 281 8.30 -6.11 11.95
N PHE A 282 8.28 -6.52 13.22
CA PHE A 282 7.94 -7.87 13.71
C PHE A 282 8.61 -9.02 12.92
N SER A 283 9.81 -8.79 12.39
CA SER A 283 10.56 -9.79 11.65
C SER A 283 11.17 -10.82 12.60
N SER A 284 11.22 -12.08 12.18
CA SER A 284 11.98 -13.11 12.89
C SER A 284 13.45 -12.99 12.49
N ILE A 285 14.35 -12.84 13.45
CA ILE A 285 15.79 -12.67 13.20
C ILE A 285 16.52 -13.82 13.89
N THR A 286 17.26 -14.60 13.10
CA THR A 286 17.93 -15.80 13.56
C THR A 286 19.39 -15.78 13.13
N ARG A 287 20.30 -16.04 14.06
CA ARG A 287 21.73 -16.27 13.81
C ARG A 287 22.02 -17.76 13.91
N PHE A 288 22.75 -18.28 12.94
CA PHE A 288 23.31 -19.62 12.91
C PHE A 288 24.81 -19.57 13.15
N GLY A 289 25.35 -20.63 13.76
CA GLY A 289 26.78 -20.81 14.03
C GLY A 289 27.07 -20.87 15.53
N ASP A 290 28.32 -21.10 15.89
CA ASP A 290 28.75 -21.29 17.28
C ASP A 290 29.97 -20.44 17.68
N SER A 291 30.60 -19.78 16.71
CA SER A 291 31.82 -18.99 16.87
C SER A 291 31.72 -17.65 16.13
N PRO A 292 32.37 -16.58 16.62
CA PRO A 292 32.46 -15.30 15.91
C PRO A 292 32.91 -15.37 14.44
N THR A 293 33.58 -16.45 14.04
CA THR A 293 34.13 -16.66 12.70
C THR A 293 33.23 -17.48 11.77
N ASN A 294 32.09 -17.99 12.26
CA ASN A 294 31.21 -18.89 11.50
C ASN A 294 29.71 -18.51 11.54
N TYR A 295 29.39 -17.22 11.75
CA TYR A 295 28.00 -16.77 11.83
C TYR A 295 27.38 -16.46 10.48
N SER A 296 26.13 -16.87 10.30
CA SER A 296 25.23 -16.43 9.23
C SER A 296 23.87 -16.06 9.81
N TRP A 297 23.10 -15.26 9.07
CA TRP A 297 21.83 -14.74 9.57
C TRP A 297 20.69 -14.96 8.59
N LEU A 298 19.51 -15.20 9.15
CA LEU A 298 18.23 -15.26 8.45
C LEU A 298 17.27 -14.26 9.08
N VAL A 299 16.71 -13.38 8.24
CA VAL A 299 15.61 -12.50 8.62
C VAL A 299 14.39 -12.90 7.82
N ILE A 300 13.30 -13.22 8.50
CA ILE A 300 12.00 -13.52 7.89
C ILE A 300 11.05 -12.37 8.20
N GLU A 301 10.60 -11.67 7.17
CA GLU A 301 9.63 -10.58 7.30
C GLU A 301 8.19 -11.11 7.44
N THR A 302 7.29 -10.24 7.89
CA THR A 302 5.86 -10.58 8.06
C THR A 302 5.14 -10.94 6.76
N ASN A 303 5.66 -10.48 5.62
CA ASN A 303 5.18 -10.84 4.28
C ASN A 303 5.69 -12.22 3.81
N GLY A 304 6.51 -12.92 4.60
CA GLY A 304 7.10 -14.22 4.27
C GLY A 304 8.39 -14.17 3.46
N THR A 305 8.87 -12.97 3.08
CA THR A 305 10.16 -12.77 2.41
C THR A 305 11.28 -13.14 3.37
N LYS A 306 12.25 -13.89 2.85
CA LYS A 306 13.44 -14.33 3.59
C LYS A 306 14.66 -13.57 3.08
N HIS A 307 15.49 -13.09 4.00
CA HIS A 307 16.75 -12.43 3.72
C HIS A 307 17.87 -13.19 4.42
N ILE A 308 18.86 -13.64 3.65
CA ILE A 308 20.03 -14.36 4.12
C ILE A 308 21.22 -13.39 4.10
N PHE A 309 21.97 -13.30 5.19
CA PHE A 309 23.16 -12.45 5.30
C PHE A 309 24.38 -13.30 5.66
N GLY A 310 25.50 -13.10 4.94
CA GLY A 310 26.72 -13.90 5.10
C GLY A 310 26.49 -15.38 4.82
N GLU A 311 26.02 -15.73 3.62
CA GLU A 311 25.69 -17.10 3.23
C GLU A 311 26.95 -17.99 3.27
N GLY A 312 26.91 -19.06 4.07
CA GLY A 312 28.07 -19.91 4.37
C GLY A 312 28.62 -19.69 5.78
N GLY A 313 28.56 -18.44 6.25
CA GLY A 313 28.88 -17.99 7.59
C GLY A 313 30.36 -17.88 7.91
N ASN A 314 31.28 -18.27 7.02
CA ASN A 314 32.71 -18.23 7.26
C ASN A 314 33.24 -16.79 7.20
N SER A 315 34.17 -16.44 8.10
CA SER A 315 34.84 -15.13 8.10
C SER A 315 35.61 -14.74 6.83
N ASN A 316 35.79 -15.68 5.90
CA ASN A 316 36.42 -15.47 4.60
C ASN A 316 35.41 -15.50 3.44
N ASP A 317 34.11 -15.63 3.73
CA ASP A 317 33.08 -15.62 2.70
C ASP A 317 33.04 -14.26 1.98
N PRO A 318 32.68 -14.23 0.70
CA PRO A 318 32.79 -13.04 -0.13
C PRO A 318 31.80 -11.94 0.24
N ASP A 319 30.80 -12.22 1.07
CA ASP A 319 29.73 -11.31 1.49
C ASP A 319 29.84 -10.91 2.98
N VAL A 320 31.00 -11.14 3.60
CA VAL A 320 31.29 -10.73 4.97
C VAL A 320 32.55 -9.88 5.09
N LEU A 321 32.60 -8.98 6.07
CA LEU A 321 33.84 -8.36 6.51
C LEU A 321 34.32 -9.03 7.79
N GLY A 322 35.24 -9.99 7.63
CA GLY A 322 35.79 -10.78 8.72
C GLY A 322 37.32 -10.83 8.78
N SER A 323 37.78 -11.31 9.93
CA SER A 323 39.16 -11.66 10.23
C SER A 323 39.23 -13.01 10.95
N SER A 324 40.43 -13.49 11.25
CA SER A 324 40.62 -14.70 12.05
C SER A 324 40.04 -14.62 13.47
N LYS A 325 39.68 -13.42 13.94
CA LYS A 325 39.03 -13.24 15.25
C LYS A 325 37.51 -13.32 15.17
N GLY A 326 36.92 -12.88 14.05
CA GLY A 326 35.47 -12.83 13.91
C GLY A 326 35.01 -11.95 12.77
N ILE A 327 33.70 -11.97 12.56
CA ILE A 327 33.00 -11.22 11.51
C ILE A 327 32.40 -9.94 12.09
N SER A 328 32.56 -8.83 11.38
CA SER A 328 32.04 -7.52 11.75
C SER A 328 30.82 -7.08 10.94
N THR A 329 30.71 -7.54 9.70
CA THR A 329 29.63 -7.20 8.77
C THR A 329 29.20 -8.46 8.01
N TRP A 330 27.90 -8.67 7.93
CA TRP A 330 27.24 -9.67 7.09
C TRP A 330 26.37 -8.92 6.09
N ALA A 331 26.78 -8.90 4.83
CA ALA A 331 26.00 -8.28 3.77
C ALA A 331 24.86 -9.21 3.32
N LEU A 332 23.77 -8.62 2.81
CA LEU A 332 22.65 -9.38 2.26
C LEU A 332 23.14 -10.22 1.07
N SER A 333 23.09 -11.54 1.18
CA SER A 333 23.53 -12.49 0.15
C SER A 333 22.40 -12.86 -0.79
N ARG A 334 21.22 -13.10 -0.22
CA ARG A 334 20.04 -13.55 -0.97
C ARG A 334 18.74 -13.08 -0.34
N SER A 335 17.80 -12.65 -1.19
CA SER A 335 16.40 -12.46 -0.82
C SER A 335 15.53 -13.49 -1.54
N LEU A 336 14.57 -14.09 -0.85
CA LEU A 336 13.63 -15.07 -1.41
C LEU A 336 12.20 -14.67 -1.09
N ASP A 337 11.32 -14.69 -2.09
CA ASP A 337 9.89 -14.52 -1.88
C ASP A 337 9.19 -15.86 -1.53
N VAL A 338 7.89 -15.78 -1.21
CA VAL A 338 7.06 -16.96 -0.90
C VAL A 338 6.79 -17.86 -2.11
N TYR A 339 7.07 -17.38 -3.33
CA TYR A 339 6.83 -18.06 -4.59
C TYR A 339 8.10 -18.74 -5.14
N GLY A 340 9.25 -18.61 -4.46
CA GLY A 340 10.53 -19.18 -4.84
C GLY A 340 11.37 -18.33 -5.79
N ASN A 341 10.98 -17.09 -6.09
CA ASN A 341 11.85 -16.15 -6.80
C ASN A 341 12.97 -15.68 -5.87
N THR A 342 14.19 -15.57 -6.38
CA THR A 342 15.34 -15.13 -5.61
C THR A 342 16.03 -13.91 -6.22
N ILE A 343 16.65 -13.13 -5.35
CA ILE A 343 17.57 -12.05 -5.72
C ILE A 343 18.89 -12.34 -5.02
N ASP A 344 19.93 -12.61 -5.80
CA ASP A 344 21.26 -12.93 -5.31
C ASP A 344 22.17 -11.70 -5.45
N TYR A 345 22.93 -11.41 -4.41
CA TYR A 345 23.82 -10.27 -4.31
C TYR A 345 25.26 -10.77 -4.23
N THR A 346 26.12 -10.26 -5.12
CA THR A 346 27.53 -10.63 -5.19
C THR A 346 28.38 -9.42 -4.86
N TYR A 347 29.42 -9.64 -4.06
CA TYR A 347 30.29 -8.59 -3.57
C TYR A 347 31.74 -8.81 -4.01
N GLU A 348 32.49 -7.70 -4.01
CA GLU A 348 33.92 -7.67 -4.21
C GLU A 348 34.60 -7.18 -2.92
N LEU A 349 35.52 -8.00 -2.41
CA LEU A 349 36.35 -7.67 -1.26
C LEU A 349 37.63 -6.99 -1.74
N VAL A 350 37.81 -5.72 -1.37
CA VAL A 350 38.99 -4.94 -1.71
C VAL A 350 39.86 -4.78 -0.47
N ASN A 351 41.14 -5.14 -0.60
CA ASN A 351 42.13 -4.97 0.45
C ASN A 351 42.95 -3.71 0.18
N ASP A 352 43.01 -2.80 1.14
CA ASP A 352 43.86 -1.64 1.07
C ASP A 352 45.32 -2.06 1.31
N THR A 353 46.19 -1.73 0.36
CA THR A 353 47.61 -2.13 0.38
C THR A 353 48.57 -0.95 0.56
N VAL A 354 48.05 0.28 0.59
CA VAL A 354 48.86 1.50 0.52
C VAL A 354 48.60 2.42 1.71
N GLY A 355 49.68 2.98 2.25
CA GLY A 355 49.63 4.02 3.28
C GLY A 355 49.12 3.54 4.63
N ASN A 356 48.53 4.45 5.40
CA ASN A 356 48.03 4.17 6.76
C ASN A 356 46.82 3.22 6.80
N PHE A 357 46.23 2.93 5.62
CA PHE A 357 45.11 2.00 5.49
C PHE A 357 45.55 0.59 5.12
N ALA A 358 46.86 0.34 4.98
CA ALA A 358 47.38 -0.99 4.63
C ALA A 358 46.87 -2.06 5.62
N GLY A 359 46.21 -3.09 5.09
CA GLY A 359 45.54 -4.14 5.85
C GLY A 359 44.05 -3.89 6.11
N GLY A 360 43.52 -2.73 5.71
CA GLY A 360 42.10 -2.42 5.68
C GLY A 360 41.37 -3.29 4.64
N LYS A 361 40.10 -3.58 4.92
CA LYS A 361 39.23 -4.34 4.01
C LYS A 361 37.94 -3.57 3.81
N ASN A 362 37.50 -3.48 2.56
CA ASN A 362 36.22 -2.92 2.18
C ASN A 362 35.43 -3.93 1.34
N LEU A 363 34.11 -3.88 1.45
CA LEU A 363 33.20 -4.75 0.75
C LEU A 363 32.28 -3.89 -0.13
N TYR A 364 32.27 -4.18 -1.43
CA TYR A 364 31.47 -3.43 -2.41
C TYR A 364 30.51 -4.35 -3.13
N ILE A 365 29.28 -3.90 -3.36
CA ILE A 365 28.33 -4.64 -4.20
C ILE A 365 28.84 -4.63 -5.64
N SER A 366 28.94 -5.81 -6.25
CA SER A 366 29.48 -6.02 -7.60
C SER A 366 28.38 -6.33 -8.61
N SER A 367 27.47 -7.26 -8.28
CA SER A 367 26.35 -7.61 -9.15
C SER A 367 25.12 -8.05 -8.37
N ILE A 368 23.94 -7.85 -8.95
CA ILE A 368 22.66 -8.33 -8.42
C ILE A 368 21.99 -9.14 -9.52
N ALA A 369 21.67 -10.41 -9.23
CA ALA A 369 21.02 -11.33 -10.15
C ALA A 369 19.60 -11.61 -9.69
N ILE A 370 18.61 -11.38 -10.56
CA ILE A 370 17.21 -11.75 -10.31
C ILE A 370 16.97 -13.11 -10.96
N ILE A 371 16.70 -14.12 -10.15
CA ILE A 371 16.49 -15.50 -10.59
C ILE A 371 15.02 -15.85 -10.37
N VAL A 372 14.36 -16.27 -11.45
CA VAL A 372 12.95 -16.63 -11.43
C VAL A 372 12.85 -18.14 -11.58
N VAL A 373 12.38 -18.82 -10.55
CA VAL A 373 12.06 -20.25 -10.66
C VAL A 373 10.82 -20.39 -11.53
N THR A 374 10.98 -21.03 -12.68
CA THR A 374 9.85 -21.49 -13.48
C THR A 374 9.58 -22.91 -13.04
N THR A 375 8.66 -23.11 -12.11
CA THR A 375 8.07 -24.43 -11.91
C THR A 375 7.34 -24.79 -13.20
N MET A 376 7.96 -25.64 -14.02
CA MET A 376 7.20 -26.41 -15.01
C MET A 376 6.24 -27.27 -14.22
N LEU A 377 4.95 -26.98 -14.32
CA LEU A 377 3.91 -27.94 -13.95
C LEU A 377 4.13 -29.16 -14.84
N MET A 378 4.55 -30.27 -14.22
CA MET A 378 4.61 -31.60 -14.84
C MET A 378 3.24 -32.27 -14.74
#